data_AF-A0A925PSS2-F1
#
_entry.id   AF-A0A925PSS2-F1
#
_cell.length_a   1.000
_cell.length_b   1.000
_cell.length_c   1.000
_cell.angle_alpha   90.00
_cell.angle_beta   90.00
_cell.angle_gamma   90.00
#
_symmetry.space_group_name_H-M   'P 1'
#
loop_
_entity.id
_entity.type
_entity.pdbx_description
1 polymer ?
#
loop_
_entity_poly.entity_id
_entity_poly.type
_entity_poly.pdbx_seq_one_letter_code
_entity_poly.pdbx_strand_id
1 'polypeptide(L)' 'RIVAEPGGAAALAALTSGAWKPEPGQTVGVLLCGANTTAVEFK' A
#
# COMPACT_ATOMS: atom_id res chain seq x y z
N ARG A 1 5.93 2.67 -12.21
CA ARG A 1 5.90 3.07 -10.78
C ARG A 1 4.46 3.45 -10.43
N ILE A 2 4.03 3.28 -9.18
CA ILE A 2 2.67 3.63 -8.73
C ILE A 2 2.80 4.63 -7.57
N VAL A 3 1.92 5.62 -7.50
CA VAL A 3 1.72 6.42 -6.29
C VAL A 3 0.32 6.19 -5.76
N ALA A 4 0.23 6.04 -4.45
CA ALA A 4 -1.00 6.08 -3.71
C ALA A 4 -0.94 7.24 -2.72
N GLU A 5 -2.09 7.81 -2.39
CA GLU A 5 -2.21 8.73 -1.26
C GLU A 5 -2.03 7.96 0.07
N PRO A 6 -1.84 8.64 1.22
CA PRO A 6 -1.63 7.96 2.50
C PRO A 6 -2.71 6.93 2.85
N GLY A 7 -3.99 7.26 2.60
CA GLY A 7 -5.12 6.35 2.81
C GLY A 7 -5.06 5.12 1.90
N GLY A 8 -4.82 5.33 0.59
CA GLY A 8 -4.68 4.26 -0.39
C GLY A 8 -3.47 3.35 -0.16
N ALA A 9 -2.44 3.82 0.54
CA ALA A 9 -1.24 3.06 0.87
C ALA A 9 -1.30 2.34 2.23
N ALA A 10 -2.29 2.64 3.08
CA ALA A 10 -2.30 2.21 4.48
C ALA A 10 -2.22 0.68 4.68
N ALA A 11 -2.96 -0.09 3.88
CA ALA A 11 -2.93 -1.55 3.95
C ALA A 11 -1.55 -2.12 3.57
N LEU A 12 -0.91 -1.58 2.53
CA LEU A 12 0.45 -1.96 2.15
C LEU A 12 1.45 -1.56 3.25
N ALA A 13 1.29 -0.38 3.86
CA ALA A 13 2.14 0.09 4.93
C ALA A 13 2.06 -0.82 6.17
N ALA A 14 0.88 -1.32 6.53
CA ALA A 14 0.71 -2.26 7.64
C ALA A 14 1.50 -3.56 7.42
N LEU A 15 1.51 -4.07 6.19
CA LEU A 15 2.26 -5.27 5.80
C LEU A 15 3.77 -5.04 5.81
N THR A 16 4.25 -3.99 5.14
CA THR A 16 5.69 -3.76 4.95
C THR A 16 6.39 -3.26 6.22
N SER A 17 5.67 -2.54 7.08
CA SER A 17 6.17 -2.18 8.42
C SER A 17 6.13 -3.34 9.41
N GLY A 18 5.39 -4.41 9.10
CA GLY A 18 5.16 -5.53 10.01
C GLY A 18 4.22 -5.21 11.17
N ALA A 19 3.51 -4.07 11.13
CA ALA A 19 2.45 -3.75 12.08
C ALA A 19 1.29 -4.78 12.02
N TRP A 20 1.11 -5.41 10.86
CA TRP A 20 0.31 -6.62 10.73
C TRP A 20 1.06 -7.66 9.89
N LYS A 21 0.93 -8.94 10.26
CA LYS A 21 1.59 -10.07 9.57
C LYS A 21 0.55 -11.15 9.24
N PRO A 22 0.60 -11.71 8.01
CA PRO A 22 -0.22 -12.86 7.68
C PRO A 22 0.22 -14.11 8.43
N GLU A 23 -0.72 -14.99 8.70
CA GLU A 23 -0.45 -16.34 9.20
C GLU A 23 0.20 -17.20 8.11
N PRO A 24 0.97 -18.24 8.48
CA PRO A 24 1.54 -19.18 7.52
C PRO A 24 0.48 -19.77 6.58
N GLY A 25 0.73 -19.69 5.27
CA GLY A 25 -0.17 -20.20 4.24
C GLY A 25 -1.28 -19.23 3.81
N GLN A 26 -1.42 -18.05 4.42
CA GLN A 26 -2.39 -17.05 3.97
C GLN A 26 -1.95 -16.34 2.69
N THR A 27 -2.89 -16.13 1.78
CA THR A 27 -2.71 -15.25 0.62
C THR A 27 -3.38 -13.91 0.91
N VAL A 28 -2.64 -12.82 0.76
CA VAL A 28 -3.11 -11.46 1.03
C VAL A 28 -3.19 -10.67 -0.26
N GLY A 29 -4.35 -10.05 -0.51
CA GLY A 29 -4.54 -9.06 -1.58
C GLY A 29 -4.59 -7.65 -1.00
N VAL A 30 -3.97 -6.70 -1.70
CA VAL A 30 -4.03 -5.27 -1.35
C VAL A 30 -4.67 -4.50 -2.51
N LEU A 31 -5.76 -3.79 -2.22
CA LEU A 31 -6.38 -2.85 -3.16
C LEU A 31 -5.87 -1.44 -2.86
N LEU A 32 -5.17 -0.85 -3.83
CA LEU A 32 -4.85 0.57 -3.79
C LEU A 32 -6.07 1.34 -4.30
N CYS A 33 -6.81 1.99 -3.40
CA CYS A 33 -8.08 2.62 -3.73
C CYS A 33 -7.96 4.07 -4.23
N GLY A 34 -6.86 4.76 -3.90
CA GLY A 34 -6.71 6.19 -4.13
C GLY A 34 -5.28 6.61 -4.45
N ALA A 35 -5.16 7.54 -5.38
CA ALA A 35 -3.90 8.09 -5.87
C ALA A 35 -3.95 9.63 -5.98
N ASN A 36 -4.73 10.29 -5.14
CA ASN A 36 -4.86 11.75 -5.17
C ASN A 36 -3.59 12.37 -4.58
N THR A 37 -2.63 12.65 -5.44
CA THR A 37 -1.30 13.10 -5.05
C THR A 37 -0.75 14.11 -6.05
N THR A 38 0.07 15.03 -5.56
CA THR A 38 0.81 16.01 -6.35
C THR A 38 2.33 15.82 -6.19
N ALA A 39 2.76 14.74 -5.53
CA ALA A 39 4.09 14.64 -4.95
C ALA A 39 5.20 14.12 -5.88
N VAL A 40 4.89 13.68 -7.11
CA VAL A 40 5.89 13.07 -8.00
C VAL A 40 5.71 13.43 -9.47
N GLU A 41 6.83 13.52 -10.19
CA GLU A 41 6.90 13.38 -11.65
C GLU A 41 7.73 12.14 -11.98
N PHE A 42 7.20 11.26 -12.83
CA PHE A 42 7.90 10.08 -13.31
C PHE A 42 8.49 10.36 -14.68
N LYS A 43 9.59 11.12 -14.75
CA LYS A 43 10.45 11.11 -15.94
C LYS A 43 11.02 9.72 -16.18
#